data_AF-A0A0P7ZW34-F1
#
_entry.id   AF-A0A0P7ZW34-F1
#
_cell.length_a   1.000
_cell.length_b   1.000
_cell.length_c   1.000
_cell.angle_alpha   90.00
_cell.angle_beta   90.00
_cell.angle_gamma   90.00
#
_symmetry.space_group_name_H-M   'P 1'
#
loop_
_entity.id
_entity.type
_entity.pdbx_description
1 polymer ?
#
loop_
_entity_poly.entity_id
_entity_poly.type
_entity_poly.pdbx_seq_one_letter_code
_entity_poly.pdbx_strand_id
1 'polypeptide(L)' 'MIAVASITIDLSDSQFQKLERLATAHGIATDVLLKASLEDWLSLQEDDFDNAADYVLAKNAELYRRLA' A
#
# COMPACT_ATOMS: atom_id res chain seq x y z
N MET A 1 19.30 -6.96 -5.31
CA MET A 1 19.93 -6.19 -4.21
C MET A 1 18.80 -5.38 -3.58
N ILE A 2 18.41 -5.66 -2.34
CA ILE A 2 17.33 -4.90 -1.68
C ILE A 2 17.95 -3.57 -1.21
N ALA A 3 17.47 -2.45 -1.72
CA ALA A 3 17.91 -1.14 -1.25
C ALA A 3 17.30 -0.89 0.14
N VAL A 4 18.13 -0.64 1.14
CA VAL A 4 17.67 -0.25 2.48
C VAL A 4 17.64 1.28 2.51
N ALA A 5 16.46 1.84 2.72
CA ALA A 5 16.24 3.28 2.88
C ALA A 5 15.71 3.58 4.30
N SER A 6 16.11 4.72 4.85
CA SER A 6 15.64 5.21 6.15
C SER A 6 15.07 6.61 5.98
N ILE A 7 13.94 6.87 6.62
CA ILE A 7 13.25 8.16 6.60
C ILE A 7 13.03 8.58 8.06
N THR A 8 13.41 9.81 8.40
CA THR A 8 13.10 10.42 9.70
C THR A 8 11.88 11.30 9.55
N ILE A 9 10.90 11.13 10.42
CA ILE A 9 9.63 11.87 10.40
C ILE A 9 9.44 12.52 11.77
N ASP A 10 9.25 13.83 11.78
CA ASP A 10 8.91 14.55 13.01
C ASP A 10 7.43 14.32 13.34
N LEU A 11 7.18 13.81 14.54
CA LEU A 11 5.84 13.59 15.08
C LEU A 11 5.68 14.40 16.36
N SER A 12 4.50 14.96 16.58
CA SER A 12 4.18 15.48 17.91
C SER A 12 4.09 14.32 18.92
N ASP A 13 4.39 14.60 20.18
CA ASP A 13 4.28 13.62 21.27
C ASP A 13 2.89 12.94 21.30
N SER A 14 1.84 13.71 21.00
CA SER A 14 0.47 13.21 20.96
C SER A 14 0.22 12.18 19.85
N GLN A 15 0.83 12.38 18.68
CA GLN A 15 0.74 11.46 17.54
C GLN A 15 1.56 10.20 17.83
N PHE A 16 2.77 10.37 18.38
CA PHE A 16 3.62 9.25 18.73
C PHE A 16 2.98 8.35 19.80
N GLN A 17 2.44 8.93 20.88
CA GLN A 17 1.70 8.17 21.90
C GLN A 17 0.46 7.45 21.34
N LYS A 18 -0.18 8.01 20.31
CA LYS A 18 -1.30 7.32 19.66
C LYS A 18 -0.81 6.07 18.91
N LEU A 19 0.31 6.16 18.20
CA LEU A 19 0.93 5.03 17.51
C LEU A 19 1.38 3.95 18.49
N GLU A 20 2.03 4.32 19.59
CA GLU A 20 2.45 3.37 20.63
C GLU A 20 1.26 2.61 21.23
N ARG A 21 0.15 3.30 21.50
CA ARG A 21 -1.08 2.67 22.01
C ARG A 21 -1.67 1.69 21.00
N LEU A 22 -1.68 2.05 19.72
CA LEU A 22 -2.16 1.16 18.65
C LEU A 22 -1.27 -0.08 18.54
N ALA A 23 0.05 0.10 18.51
CA ALA A 23 1.01 -1.00 18.46
C ALA A 23 0.85 -1.94 19.67
N THR A 24 0.70 -1.37 20.86
CA THR A 24 0.44 -2.09 22.11
C THR A 24 -0.86 -2.88 22.04
N ALA A 25 -1.94 -2.29 21.52
CA ALA A 25 -3.23 -2.98 21.37
C ALA A 25 -3.15 -4.18 20.42
N HIS A 26 -2.26 -4.11 19.43
CA HIS A 26 -1.97 -5.21 18.49
C HIS A 26 -0.84 -6.14 18.96
N GLY A 27 -0.21 -5.86 20.12
CA GLY A 27 0.88 -6.67 20.67
C GLY A 27 2.17 -6.65 19.85
N ILE A 28 2.38 -5.60 19.05
CA ILE A 28 3.54 -5.46 18.16
C ILE A 28 4.32 -4.17 18.46
N ALA A 29 5.53 -4.07 17.92
CA ALA A 29 6.35 -2.86 18.03
C ALA A 29 5.86 -1.76 17.07
N THR A 30 6.09 -0.50 17.45
CA THR A 30 5.62 0.68 16.70
C THR A 30 6.20 0.77 15.30
N ASP A 31 7.47 0.39 15.11
CA ASP A 31 8.14 0.32 13.82
C ASP A 31 7.54 -0.77 12.92
N VAL A 32 7.19 -1.93 13.49
CA VAL A 32 6.51 -3.02 12.78
C VAL A 32 5.12 -2.58 12.32
N LEU A 33 4.35 -1.92 13.18
CA LEU A 33 3.04 -1.35 12.84
C LEU A 33 3.17 -0.35 11.67
N LEU A 34 4.12 0.58 11.77
CA LEU A 34 4.34 1.61 10.76
C LEU A 34 4.78 1.01 9.42
N LYS A 35 5.69 0.04 9.46
CA LYS A 35 6.14 -0.67 8.26
C LYS A 35 4.97 -1.38 7.57
N ALA A 36 4.20 -2.18 8.31
CA ALA A 36 3.05 -2.90 7.76
C ALA A 36 2.00 -1.93 7.20
N SER A 37 1.72 -0.84 7.91
CA SER A 37 0.76 0.18 7.45
C SER A 37 1.23 0.89 6.18
N LEU A 38 2.54 1.14 6.05
CA LEU A 38 3.13 1.74 4.86
C LEU A 38 3.12 0.77 3.68
N GLU A 39 3.46 -0.50 3.91
CA GLU A 39 3.39 -1.56 2.90
C GLU A 39 1.94 -1.73 2.39
N ASP A 40 0.96 -1.79 3.30
CA ASP A 40 -0.46 -1.84 2.95
C ASP A 40 -0.86 -0.60 2.14
N TRP A 41 -0.49 0.61 2.57
CA TRP A 41 -0.81 1.84 1.86
C TRP A 41 -0.18 1.93 0.46
N LEU A 42 1.05 1.46 0.29
CA LEU A 42 1.71 1.38 -1.02
C LEU A 42 1.04 0.32 -1.91
N SER A 43 0.69 -0.83 -1.34
CA SER A 43 0.00 -1.91 -2.07
C SER A 43 -1.40 -1.51 -2.54
N LEU A 44 -2.05 -0.57 -1.86
CA LEU A 44 -3.33 0.00 -2.31
C LEU A 44 -3.17 0.96 -3.49
N GLN A 45 -1.97 1.48 -3.74
CA GLN A 45 -1.68 2.34 -4.90
C GLN A 45 -1.10 1.56 -6.07
N GLU A 46 -0.46 0.42 -5.78
CA GLU A 46 -0.11 -0.56 -6.79
C GLU A 46 -1.36 -1.39 -7.12
N ASP A 47 -1.96 -1.13 -8.27
CA ASP A 47 -2.28 -2.23 -9.20
C ASP A 47 -3.61 -3.00 -9.14
N ASP A 48 -4.71 -2.46 -8.59
CA ASP A 48 -6.02 -3.14 -8.74
C ASP A 48 -6.96 -2.49 -9.77
N PHE A 49 -7.04 -1.16 -9.84
CA PHE A 49 -7.94 -0.50 -10.78
C PHE A 49 -7.38 -0.42 -12.20
N ASP A 50 -6.16 0.07 -12.37
CA ASP A 50 -5.57 0.29 -13.69
C ASP A 50 -5.30 -1.03 -14.41
N ASN A 51 -4.82 -2.05 -13.71
CA ASN A 51 -4.63 -3.40 -14.26
C ASN A 51 -5.95 -4.06 -14.67
N ALA A 52 -7.01 -3.92 -13.86
CA ALA A 52 -8.33 -4.43 -14.23
C ALA A 52 -8.91 -3.68 -15.43
N ALA A 53 -8.73 -2.36 -15.49
CA ALA A 53 -9.16 -1.54 -16.61
C ALA A 53 -8.44 -1.92 -17.91
N ASP A 54 -7.12 -2.08 -17.88
CA ASP A 54 -6.30 -2.50 -19.02
C ASP A 54 -6.69 -3.90 -19.51
N TYR A 55 -6.94 -4.83 -18.58
CA TYR A 55 -7.41 -6.18 -18.92
C TYR A 55 -8.77 -6.15 -19.64
N VAL A 56 -9.73 -5.38 -19.12
CA VAL A 56 -11.07 -5.24 -19.73
C VAL A 56 -11.00 -4.56 -21.10
N LEU A 57 -10.20 -3.51 -21.24
CA LEU A 57 -9.99 -2.81 -22.51
C LEU A 57 -9.34 -3.71 -23.56
N ALA A 58 -8.32 -4.48 -23.17
CA ALA A 58 -7.67 -5.45 -24.04
C ALA A 58 -8.65 -6.54 -24.52
N LYS A 59 -9.50 -7.07 -23.62
CA LYS A 59 -10.51 -8.07 -23.96
C LYS A 59 -11.62 -7.53 -24.86
N ASN A 60 -12.08 -6.31 -24.63
CA ASN A 60 -13.05 -5.68 -25.53
C ASN A 60 -12.46 -5.43 -26.92
N ALA A 61 -11.22 -4.94 -27.02
CA ALA A 61 -10.53 -4.75 -28.30
C ALA A 61 -10.29 -6.09 -29.04
N GLU A 62 -10.06 -7.18 -28.32
CA GLU A 62 -9.97 -8.54 -28.87
C GLU A 62 -11.34 -9.03 -29.37
N LEU A 63 -12.42 -8.81 -28.61
CA LEU A 63 -13.79 -9.15 -29.00
C LEU A 63 -14.24 -8.40 -30.25
N TYR A 64 -14.04 -7.08 -30.30
CA TYR A 64 -14.41 -6.27 -31.47
C TYR A 64 -13.64 -6.69 -32.73
N ARG A 65 -12.36 -7.08 -32.59
CA ARG A 65 -11.57 -7.62 -33.73
C ARG A 65 -12.09 -8.95 -34.28
N ARG A 66 -12.79 -9.75 -33.47
CA ARG A 66 -13.34 -11.05 -33.89
C ARG A 66 -14.73 -10.96 -34.50
N LEU A 67 -15.40 -9.83 -34.29
CA LEU A 67 -16.76 -9.56 -34.77
C LEU A 67 -16.79 -8.74 -36.07
N ALA A 68 -15.62 -8.35 -36.60
CA ALA A 68 -15.44 -7.56 -37.81
C ALA A 68 -14.91 -8.41 -38.97
#